data_AF-A0A966SQU7-F1
#
_entry.id   AF-A0A966SQU7-F1
#
_cell.length_a   1.000
_cell.length_b   1.000
_cell.length_c   1.000
_cell.angle_alpha   90.00
_cell.angle_beta   90.00
_cell.angle_gamma   90.00
#
_symmetry.space_group_name_H-M   'P 1'
#
loop_
_entity.id
_entity.type
_entity.pdbx_description
1 polymer ?
#
loop_
_entity_poly.entity_id
_entity_poly.type
_entity_poly.pdbx_seq_one_letter_code
_entity_poly.pdbx_strand_id
1 'polypeptide(L)'
;MPFLQKLAHEGAVAKTMTIANPAITWPNHTTLVTGVTPARHGVLFNGMMVRQGPNEPLKLEPWKDKAELIRVPTVYDVAFKAGLKTAHVDWIPTTNAGTFHFEFGERPNAANPIEREMLAAGLINETELKEFNQRNPPWRDIFWTRAGVHIVKQHKPNLLLFHLLNTDAINHRSGPGTWASMSAFAFADTCLRELFDAVRAAGLADKATFVITTDHGFKSAKRIIRPNVALRQAGLLRVQGPTVATCDAVANTLGGSAMIYVPDKAKLATLTPKLKDLLGKLEGVERIYEPAEYASLGLPTPAQNDQMADLFIVAKDGYAFTHQPTGDEAVTDLTPEVYPGHHGYLASDAKLNGMFVAWGHGVKRGAQLGDIRNVDVAPTVAALLGLKMENVEGRVLTEALAQPSAR
;
A
#
# COMPACT_ATOMS: atom_id res chain seq x y z
N MET A 1 -8.20 -18.94 7.51
CA MET A 1 -6.96 -19.05 6.73
C MET A 1 -6.13 -20.23 7.23
N PRO A 2 -6.62 -21.47 7.10
CA PRO A 2 -5.90 -22.65 7.58
C PRO A 2 -4.52 -22.85 6.94
N PHE A 3 -4.35 -22.46 5.67
CA PHE A 3 -3.07 -22.65 4.98
C PHE A 3 -2.00 -21.70 5.51
N LEU A 4 -2.30 -20.41 5.61
CA LEU A 4 -1.41 -19.42 6.21
C LEU A 4 -1.09 -19.75 7.68
N GLN A 5 -2.07 -20.21 8.45
CA GLN A 5 -1.85 -20.65 9.84
C GLN A 5 -0.85 -21.81 9.93
N LYS A 6 -0.92 -22.77 9.00
CA LYS A 6 0.08 -23.84 8.90
C LYS A 6 1.48 -23.27 8.63
N LEU A 7 1.61 -22.35 7.67
CA LEU A 7 2.90 -21.72 7.37
C LEU A 7 3.45 -20.95 8.58
N ALA A 8 2.60 -20.22 9.30
CA ALA A 8 2.97 -19.49 10.51
C ALA A 8 3.45 -20.41 11.64
N HIS A 9 2.79 -21.56 11.82
CA HIS A 9 3.18 -22.56 12.84
C HIS A 9 4.50 -23.24 12.49
N GLU A 10 4.74 -23.55 11.22
CA GLU A 10 5.93 -24.29 10.78
C GLU A 10 7.13 -23.38 10.46
N GLY A 11 6.90 -22.09 10.21
CA GLY A 11 7.88 -21.11 9.76
C GLY A 11 8.27 -20.10 10.84
N ALA A 12 8.62 -18.90 10.40
CA ALA A 12 8.89 -17.75 11.25
C ALA A 12 7.70 -16.78 11.23
N VAL A 13 7.28 -16.28 12.39
CA VAL A 13 6.11 -15.40 12.51
C VAL A 13 6.38 -14.23 13.44
N ALA A 14 5.96 -13.04 13.03
CA ALA A 14 5.96 -11.87 13.89
C ALA A 14 4.67 -11.79 14.72
N LYS A 15 4.78 -11.32 15.95
CA LYS A 15 3.64 -10.97 16.79
C LYS A 15 2.90 -9.78 16.20
N THR A 16 3.64 -8.74 15.82
CA THR A 16 3.12 -7.58 15.08
C THR A 16 4.17 -7.06 14.11
N MET A 17 3.72 -6.44 13.01
CA MET A 17 4.59 -5.65 12.13
C MET A 17 4.09 -4.20 12.11
N THR A 18 4.85 -3.28 12.69
CA THR A 18 4.56 -1.85 12.58
C THR A 18 4.79 -1.40 11.14
N ILE A 19 3.78 -0.77 10.55
CA ILE A 19 3.82 -0.24 9.18
C ILE A 19 4.38 1.20 9.16
N ALA A 20 4.51 1.80 7.98
CA ALA A 20 4.95 3.17 7.83
C ALA A 20 3.77 4.14 7.65
N ASN A 21 3.94 5.41 8.07
CA ASN A 21 3.00 6.47 7.72
C ASN A 21 3.32 7.04 6.33
N PRO A 22 2.31 7.40 5.53
CA PRO A 22 0.89 7.19 5.80
C PRO A 22 0.50 5.72 5.57
N ALA A 23 -0.45 5.20 6.37
CA ALA A 23 -0.94 3.81 6.28
C ALA A 23 -1.81 3.57 5.03
N ILE A 24 -1.18 3.67 3.87
CA ILE A 24 -1.76 3.66 2.54
C ILE A 24 -0.99 2.66 1.66
N THR A 25 -1.69 2.08 0.69
CA THR A 25 -1.24 0.98 -0.15
C THR A 25 0.12 1.23 -0.81
N TRP A 26 0.25 2.24 -1.67
CA TRP A 26 1.49 2.49 -2.44
C TRP A 26 2.68 2.86 -1.54
N PRO A 27 2.54 3.74 -0.52
CA PRO A 27 3.62 4.01 0.43
C PRO A 27 4.14 2.74 1.11
N ASN A 28 3.25 1.88 1.61
CA ASN A 28 3.67 0.70 2.37
C ASN A 28 4.14 -0.45 1.47
N HIS A 29 3.55 -0.66 0.29
CA HIS A 29 4.12 -1.56 -0.72
C HIS A 29 5.54 -1.14 -1.12
N THR A 30 5.78 0.16 -1.27
CA THR A 30 7.11 0.70 -1.55
C THR A 30 8.06 0.46 -0.37
N THR A 31 7.60 0.66 0.87
CA THR A 31 8.39 0.36 2.07
C THR A 31 8.81 -1.13 2.11
N LEU A 32 7.89 -2.05 1.82
CA LEU A 32 8.14 -3.50 1.81
C LEU A 32 9.24 -3.95 0.83
N VAL A 33 9.46 -3.20 -0.25
CA VAL A 33 10.48 -3.51 -1.26
C VAL A 33 11.70 -2.60 -1.21
N THR A 34 11.69 -1.53 -0.42
CA THR A 34 12.85 -0.61 -0.31
C THR A 34 13.55 -0.69 1.04
N GLY A 35 12.85 -1.12 2.08
CA GLY A 35 13.37 -1.18 3.44
C GLY A 35 13.60 0.19 4.08
N VAL A 36 12.93 1.22 3.57
CA VAL A 36 12.94 2.59 4.11
C VAL A 36 11.51 3.13 4.17
N THR A 37 11.31 4.21 4.92
CA THR A 37 10.05 4.90 5.11
C THR A 37 9.73 5.87 3.97
N PRO A 38 8.48 6.38 3.89
CA PRO A 38 8.07 7.38 2.91
C PRO A 38 8.88 8.67 2.90
N ALA A 39 9.48 9.05 4.04
CA ALA A 39 10.45 10.15 4.08
C ALA A 39 11.63 9.95 3.12
N ARG A 40 12.07 8.70 2.91
CA ARG A 40 13.22 8.36 2.08
C ARG A 40 12.84 7.89 0.68
N HIS A 41 11.87 6.99 0.54
CA HIS A 41 11.49 6.51 -0.80
C HIS A 41 10.60 7.50 -1.57
N GLY A 42 9.93 8.44 -0.89
CA GLY A 42 9.24 9.59 -1.51
C GLY A 42 7.78 9.37 -1.92
N VAL A 43 7.22 8.18 -1.72
CA VAL A 43 5.84 7.83 -2.12
C VAL A 43 4.89 8.09 -0.95
N LEU A 44 3.97 9.05 -1.11
CA LEU A 44 3.04 9.49 -0.05
C LEU A 44 1.57 9.16 -0.34
N PHE A 45 1.24 8.81 -1.59
CA PHE A 45 -0.13 8.56 -2.06
C PHE A 45 -0.17 7.36 -3.01
N ASN A 46 -1.39 6.90 -3.32
CA ASN A 46 -1.66 6.01 -4.45
C ASN A 46 -1.59 6.76 -5.79
N GLY A 47 -0.44 7.40 -6.04
CA GLY A 47 -0.15 8.28 -7.18
C GLY A 47 0.88 9.36 -6.81
N MET A 48 1.20 10.21 -7.78
CA MET A 48 2.03 11.41 -7.56
C MET A 48 1.14 12.61 -7.30
N MET A 49 1.30 13.27 -6.16
CA MET A 49 0.55 14.50 -5.86
C MET A 49 1.23 15.73 -6.48
N VAL A 50 0.55 16.42 -7.39
CA VAL A 50 1.13 17.52 -8.18
C VAL A 50 0.41 18.83 -7.92
N ARG A 51 1.16 19.86 -7.49
CA ARG A 51 0.69 21.24 -7.39
C ARG A 51 0.53 21.84 -8.79
N GLN A 52 -0.66 22.36 -9.11
CA GLN A 52 -0.99 22.87 -10.45
C GLN A 52 -0.71 24.38 -10.61
N GLY A 53 -0.75 25.14 -9.51
CA GLY A 53 -0.50 26.59 -9.50
C GLY A 53 -1.13 27.27 -8.27
N PRO A 54 -0.95 28.60 -8.14
CA PRO A 54 -1.62 29.36 -7.10
C PRO A 54 -3.15 29.27 -7.24
N ASN A 55 -3.83 29.02 -6.13
CA ASN A 55 -5.28 28.87 -6.03
C ASN A 55 -5.92 27.68 -6.79
N GLU A 56 -5.10 26.80 -7.37
CA GLU A 56 -5.56 25.60 -8.07
C GLU A 56 -5.55 24.38 -7.14
N PRO A 57 -6.56 23.48 -7.21
CA PRO A 57 -6.51 22.23 -6.47
C PRO A 57 -5.31 21.38 -6.93
N LEU A 58 -4.77 20.57 -6.01
CA LEU A 58 -3.73 19.62 -6.36
C LEU A 58 -4.34 18.47 -7.18
N LYS A 59 -3.52 17.88 -8.05
CA LYS A 59 -3.89 16.76 -8.90
C LYS A 59 -3.13 15.51 -8.47
N LEU A 60 -3.86 14.43 -8.19
CA LEU A 60 -3.27 13.11 -8.03
C LEU A 60 -3.09 12.48 -9.41
N GLU A 61 -1.85 12.23 -9.80
CA GLU A 61 -1.49 11.58 -11.06
C GLU A 61 -1.11 10.12 -10.79
N PRO A 62 -2.03 9.15 -10.98
CA PRO A 62 -1.68 7.75 -10.89
C PRO A 62 -0.86 7.33 -12.13
N TRP A 63 -0.17 6.18 -12.03
CA TRP A 63 0.55 5.55 -13.15
C TRP A 63 1.74 6.34 -13.70
N LYS A 64 2.35 7.19 -12.87
CA LYS A 64 3.69 7.71 -13.14
C LYS A 64 4.72 6.58 -13.19
N ASP A 65 5.78 6.78 -13.95
CA ASP A 65 6.85 5.80 -14.04
C ASP A 65 7.46 5.58 -12.66
N LYS A 66 7.89 4.34 -12.38
CA LYS A 66 8.59 3.99 -11.15
C LYS A 66 9.73 4.97 -10.85
N ALA A 67 10.48 5.38 -11.88
CA ALA A 67 11.61 6.27 -11.76
C ALA A 67 11.24 7.69 -11.28
N GLU A 68 10.01 8.14 -11.52
CA GLU A 68 9.49 9.42 -11.02
C GLU A 68 8.97 9.31 -9.57
N LEU A 69 8.48 8.13 -9.18
CA LEU A 69 7.83 7.88 -7.90
C LEU A 69 8.79 7.47 -6.77
N ILE A 70 9.68 6.50 -7.05
CA ILE A 70 10.51 5.84 -6.04
C ILE A 70 11.95 6.35 -6.14
N ARG A 71 12.42 7.01 -5.08
CA ARG A 71 13.72 7.70 -5.04
C ARG A 71 14.92 6.80 -4.71
N VAL A 72 14.65 5.55 -4.35
CA VAL A 72 15.67 4.60 -3.84
C VAL A 72 15.55 3.25 -4.54
N PRO A 73 16.63 2.45 -4.61
CA PRO A 73 16.56 1.10 -5.15
C PRO A 73 15.60 0.20 -4.35
N THR A 74 14.92 -0.68 -5.07
CA THR A 74 14.09 -1.74 -4.51
C THR A 74 14.83 -3.08 -4.48
N VAL A 75 14.35 -4.04 -3.70
CA VAL A 75 14.91 -5.40 -3.65
C VAL A 75 14.86 -6.10 -5.01
N TYR A 76 13.85 -5.80 -5.84
CA TYR A 76 13.77 -6.34 -7.20
C TYR A 76 14.75 -5.64 -8.16
N ASP A 77 15.07 -4.37 -7.97
CA ASP A 77 16.16 -3.71 -8.72
C ASP A 77 17.51 -4.36 -8.38
N VAL A 78 17.74 -4.63 -7.08
CA VAL A 78 18.98 -5.26 -6.60
C VAL A 78 19.08 -6.69 -7.12
N ALA A 79 17.99 -7.46 -7.09
CA ALA A 79 17.94 -8.82 -7.64
C ALA A 79 18.19 -8.82 -9.16
N PHE A 80 17.54 -7.92 -9.91
CA PHE A 80 17.72 -7.80 -11.36
C PHE A 80 19.18 -7.47 -11.71
N LYS A 81 19.79 -6.50 -11.03
CA LYS A 81 21.20 -6.11 -11.23
C LYS A 81 22.17 -7.25 -10.90
N ALA A 82 21.81 -8.14 -9.98
CA ALA A 82 22.58 -9.34 -9.66
C ALA A 82 22.38 -10.49 -10.67
N GLY A 83 21.63 -10.27 -11.76
CA GLY A 83 21.35 -11.28 -12.78
C GLY A 83 20.25 -12.27 -12.40
N LEU A 84 19.48 -12.01 -11.35
CA LEU A 84 18.35 -12.85 -10.95
C LEU A 84 17.11 -12.54 -11.80
N LYS A 85 16.34 -13.59 -12.10
CA LYS A 85 15.04 -13.45 -12.77
C LYS A 85 14.00 -12.92 -11.80
N THR A 86 13.41 -11.79 -12.13
CA THR A 86 12.42 -11.07 -11.33
C THR A 86 11.06 -11.09 -12.01
N ALA A 87 10.00 -11.20 -11.22
CA ALA A 87 8.63 -11.16 -11.69
C ALA A 87 7.72 -10.39 -10.74
N HIS A 88 6.61 -9.87 -11.27
CA HIS A 88 5.51 -9.40 -10.44
C HIS A 88 4.15 -9.77 -11.01
N VAL A 89 3.19 -9.91 -10.10
CA VAL A 89 1.77 -9.97 -10.38
C VAL A 89 1.09 -8.97 -9.47
N ASP A 90 0.51 -7.94 -10.09
CA ASP A 90 -0.17 -6.82 -9.42
C ASP A 90 0.65 -6.10 -8.34
N TRP A 91 2.00 -6.16 -8.39
CA TRP A 91 2.80 -5.39 -7.43
C TRP A 91 2.84 -3.92 -7.83
N ILE A 92 2.69 -3.02 -6.86
CA ILE A 92 2.49 -1.58 -7.10
C ILE A 92 3.35 -0.70 -6.17
N PRO A 93 3.69 0.53 -6.58
CA PRO A 93 3.71 1.03 -7.96
C PRO A 93 4.92 0.49 -8.73
N THR A 94 4.70 0.00 -9.95
CA THR A 94 5.75 -0.63 -10.79
C THR A 94 5.68 -0.25 -12.27
N THR A 95 4.89 0.77 -12.64
CA THR A 95 4.76 1.23 -14.02
C THR A 95 6.14 1.51 -14.63
N ASN A 96 6.42 0.87 -15.77
CA ASN A 96 7.70 0.98 -16.49
C ASN A 96 8.93 0.75 -15.60
N ALA A 97 8.86 -0.19 -14.64
CA ALA A 97 9.96 -0.44 -13.71
C ALA A 97 11.27 -0.86 -14.40
N GLY A 98 11.19 -1.54 -15.56
CA GLY A 98 12.35 -1.94 -16.37
C GLY A 98 13.22 -3.05 -15.75
N THR A 99 12.84 -3.56 -14.58
CA THR A 99 13.60 -4.54 -13.80
C THR A 99 12.80 -5.79 -13.48
N PHE A 100 11.78 -6.10 -14.28
CA PHE A 100 11.03 -7.35 -14.25
C PHE A 100 11.18 -8.07 -15.58
N HIS A 101 11.43 -9.38 -15.52
CA HIS A 101 11.49 -10.24 -16.69
C HIS A 101 10.09 -10.72 -17.09
N PHE A 102 9.21 -10.88 -16.09
CA PHE A 102 7.86 -11.40 -16.26
C PHE A 102 6.88 -10.55 -15.45
N GLU A 103 5.82 -10.08 -16.09
CA GLU A 103 4.87 -9.21 -15.43
C GLU A 103 3.44 -9.49 -15.87
N PHE A 104 2.53 -9.46 -14.90
CA PHE A 104 1.10 -9.35 -15.14
C PHE A 104 0.58 -8.27 -14.20
N GLY A 105 0.49 -7.03 -14.71
CA GLY A 105 0.24 -5.85 -13.91
C GLY A 105 -1.24 -5.64 -13.54
N GLU A 106 -1.49 -4.56 -12.81
CA GLU A 106 -2.85 -4.16 -12.41
C GLU A 106 -3.78 -3.94 -13.62
N ARG A 107 -3.19 -3.44 -14.72
CA ARG A 107 -3.83 -3.20 -16.01
C ARG A 107 -3.18 -4.06 -17.09
N PRO A 108 -3.55 -5.34 -17.20
CA PRO A 108 -2.92 -6.25 -18.14
C PRO A 108 -3.22 -5.83 -19.60
N ASN A 109 -2.30 -6.10 -20.50
CA ASN A 109 -2.38 -5.73 -21.91
C ASN A 109 -2.09 -6.95 -22.80
N ALA A 110 -2.97 -7.24 -23.76
CA ALA A 110 -2.83 -8.37 -24.68
C ALA A 110 -1.53 -8.38 -25.50
N ALA A 111 -0.84 -7.25 -25.64
CA ALA A 111 0.45 -7.17 -26.32
C ALA A 111 1.63 -7.69 -25.47
N ASN A 112 1.46 -7.74 -24.15
CA ASN A 112 2.53 -8.13 -23.23
C ASN A 112 2.81 -9.65 -23.28
N PRO A 113 4.04 -10.09 -22.97
CA PRO A 113 4.42 -11.49 -23.09
C PRO A 113 3.55 -12.46 -22.26
N ILE A 114 3.33 -12.18 -20.97
CA ILE A 114 2.61 -13.11 -20.08
C ILE A 114 1.14 -13.23 -20.47
N GLU A 115 0.50 -12.13 -20.83
CA GLU A 115 -0.88 -12.10 -21.31
C GLU A 115 -1.04 -12.95 -22.58
N ARG A 116 -0.11 -12.86 -23.54
CA ARG A 116 -0.12 -13.72 -24.75
C ARG A 116 0.06 -15.19 -24.43
N GLU A 117 0.96 -15.52 -23.51
CA GLU A 117 1.14 -16.90 -23.06
C GLU A 117 -0.11 -17.45 -22.37
N MET A 118 -0.76 -16.66 -21.52
CA MET A 118 -1.98 -17.05 -20.82
C MET A 118 -3.16 -17.22 -21.79
N LEU A 119 -3.29 -16.35 -22.81
CA LEU A 119 -4.26 -16.50 -23.90
C LEU A 119 -4.04 -17.82 -24.66
N ALA A 120 -2.79 -18.09 -25.05
CA ALA A 120 -2.44 -19.32 -25.78
C ALA A 120 -2.68 -20.58 -24.94
N ALA A 121 -2.48 -20.50 -23.62
CA ALA A 121 -2.74 -21.59 -22.69
C ALA A 121 -4.23 -21.71 -22.28
N GLY A 122 -5.11 -20.82 -22.74
CA GLY A 122 -6.53 -20.79 -22.36
C GLY A 122 -6.78 -20.47 -20.88
N LEU A 123 -5.82 -19.82 -20.20
CA LEU A 123 -5.92 -19.44 -18.80
C LEU A 123 -6.75 -18.17 -18.58
N ILE A 124 -6.85 -17.37 -19.64
CA ILE A 124 -7.70 -16.19 -19.81
C ILE A 124 -8.12 -16.09 -21.27
N ASN A 125 -9.29 -15.53 -21.57
CA ASN A 125 -9.71 -15.23 -22.94
C ASN A 125 -9.66 -13.71 -23.25
N GLU A 126 -9.80 -13.34 -24.52
CA GLU A 126 -9.70 -11.95 -24.97
C GLU A 126 -10.75 -11.02 -24.33
N THR A 127 -11.97 -11.52 -24.13
CA THR A 127 -13.05 -10.75 -23.49
C THR A 127 -12.72 -10.49 -22.02
N GLU A 128 -12.30 -11.52 -21.29
CA GLU A 128 -11.88 -11.43 -19.88
C GLU A 128 -10.72 -10.44 -19.72
N LEU A 129 -9.76 -10.46 -20.64
CA LEU A 129 -8.61 -9.55 -20.61
C LEU A 129 -9.03 -8.10 -20.92
N LYS A 130 -9.91 -7.88 -21.90
CA LYS A 130 -10.43 -6.56 -22.24
C LYS A 130 -11.25 -5.94 -21.11
N GLU A 131 -12.04 -6.76 -20.42
CA GLU A 131 -12.92 -6.33 -19.32
C GLU A 131 -12.24 -6.33 -17.95
N PHE A 132 -10.97 -6.77 -17.86
CA PHE A 132 -10.28 -7.05 -16.61
C PHE A 132 -10.44 -5.94 -15.57
N ASN A 133 -10.17 -4.70 -15.98
CA ASN A 133 -10.21 -3.51 -15.11
C ASN A 133 -11.63 -3.05 -14.72
N GLN A 134 -12.66 -3.63 -15.32
CA GLN A 134 -14.07 -3.34 -15.03
C GLN A 134 -14.66 -4.36 -14.05
N ARG A 135 -13.96 -5.48 -13.81
CA ARG A 135 -14.39 -6.55 -12.92
C ARG A 135 -13.97 -6.27 -11.48
N ASN A 136 -14.72 -6.87 -10.55
CA ASN A 136 -14.49 -6.69 -9.13
C ASN A 136 -13.15 -7.33 -8.67
N PRO A 137 -12.57 -6.88 -7.54
CA PRO A 137 -11.32 -7.40 -7.02
C PRO A 137 -11.24 -8.93 -6.84
N PRO A 138 -12.21 -9.64 -6.21
CA PRO A 138 -12.12 -11.10 -6.10
C PRO A 138 -12.07 -11.82 -7.45
N TRP A 139 -12.75 -11.30 -8.48
CA TRP A 139 -12.61 -11.85 -9.82
C TRP A 139 -11.20 -11.63 -10.39
N ARG A 140 -10.62 -10.42 -10.22
CA ARG A 140 -9.26 -10.11 -10.68
C ARG A 140 -8.20 -10.95 -9.97
N ASP A 141 -8.35 -11.14 -8.66
CA ASP A 141 -7.48 -11.98 -7.84
C ASP A 141 -7.41 -13.44 -8.34
N ILE A 142 -8.47 -13.99 -8.93
CA ILE A 142 -8.44 -15.32 -9.58
C ILE A 142 -7.43 -15.31 -10.73
N PHE A 143 -7.48 -14.30 -11.60
CA PHE A 143 -6.62 -14.23 -12.78
C PHE A 143 -5.20 -13.80 -12.44
N TRP A 144 -5.01 -12.93 -11.44
CA TRP A 144 -3.69 -12.69 -10.87
C TRP A 144 -3.09 -13.97 -10.28
N THR A 145 -3.87 -14.77 -9.53
CA THR A 145 -3.42 -16.07 -9.04
C THR A 145 -3.02 -17.01 -10.18
N ARG A 146 -3.84 -17.10 -11.24
CA ARG A 146 -3.50 -17.87 -12.45
C ARG A 146 -2.22 -17.39 -13.12
N ALA A 147 -2.02 -16.09 -13.23
CA ALA A 147 -0.80 -15.51 -13.80
C ALA A 147 0.42 -15.86 -12.94
N GLY A 148 0.32 -15.75 -11.61
CA GLY A 148 1.39 -16.16 -10.69
C GLY A 148 1.73 -17.63 -10.81
N VAL A 149 0.72 -18.51 -10.86
CA VAL A 149 0.90 -19.95 -11.08
C VAL A 149 1.55 -20.23 -12.43
N HIS A 150 1.14 -19.55 -13.49
CA HIS A 150 1.70 -19.67 -14.84
C HIS A 150 3.17 -19.26 -14.85
N ILE A 151 3.50 -18.08 -14.33
CA ILE A 151 4.87 -17.56 -14.22
C ILE A 151 5.76 -18.52 -13.44
N VAL A 152 5.30 -19.05 -12.29
CA VAL A 152 6.06 -20.03 -11.51
C VAL A 152 6.33 -21.29 -12.32
N LYS A 153 5.32 -21.85 -13.01
CA LYS A 153 5.46 -23.11 -13.74
C LYS A 153 6.36 -22.99 -14.97
N GLN A 154 6.21 -21.92 -15.75
CA GLN A 154 6.92 -21.75 -17.02
C GLN A 154 8.29 -21.10 -16.84
N HIS A 155 8.39 -20.09 -15.98
CA HIS A 155 9.54 -19.18 -15.97
C HIS A 155 10.42 -19.31 -14.74
N LYS A 156 9.90 -19.86 -13.63
CA LYS A 156 10.62 -20.13 -12.38
C LYS A 156 11.51 -18.95 -11.93
N PRO A 157 10.94 -17.75 -11.71
CA PRO A 157 11.73 -16.58 -11.32
C PRO A 157 12.38 -16.80 -9.94
N ASN A 158 13.50 -16.11 -9.71
CA ASN A 158 14.17 -16.08 -8.41
C ASN A 158 13.42 -15.23 -7.38
N LEU A 159 12.72 -14.18 -7.84
CA LEU A 159 11.86 -13.33 -7.02
C LEU A 159 10.54 -13.10 -7.74
N LEU A 160 9.43 -13.44 -7.10
CA LEU A 160 8.07 -13.09 -7.53
C LEU A 160 7.43 -12.23 -6.44
N LEU A 161 7.01 -11.02 -6.82
CA LEU A 161 6.13 -10.19 -6.00
C LEU A 161 4.68 -10.44 -6.41
N PHE A 162 3.81 -10.72 -5.44
CA PHE A 162 2.43 -11.14 -5.69
C PHE A 162 1.49 -10.43 -4.74
N HIS A 163 0.49 -9.75 -5.29
CA HIS A 163 -0.48 -8.95 -4.55
C HIS A 163 -1.92 -9.39 -4.87
N LEU A 164 -2.78 -9.33 -3.85
CA LEU A 164 -4.21 -9.64 -3.93
C LEU A 164 -4.97 -8.45 -3.35
N LEU A 165 -6.03 -8.03 -4.03
CA LEU A 165 -6.74 -6.78 -3.71
C LEU A 165 -8.04 -7.02 -2.92
N ASN A 166 -8.60 -8.24 -2.95
CA ASN A 166 -9.92 -8.51 -2.40
C ASN A 166 -10.04 -8.21 -0.89
N THR A 167 -9.00 -8.45 -0.09
CA THR A 167 -9.04 -8.19 1.35
C THR A 167 -9.28 -6.71 1.61
N ASP A 168 -8.55 -5.82 0.96
CA ASP A 168 -8.72 -4.36 1.08
C ASP A 168 -10.13 -3.93 0.65
N ALA A 169 -10.54 -4.31 -0.57
CA ALA A 169 -11.81 -3.89 -1.15
C ALA A 169 -13.03 -4.31 -0.31
N ILE A 170 -13.01 -5.53 0.22
CA ILE A 170 -14.11 -6.03 1.06
C ILE A 170 -14.10 -5.40 2.45
N ASN A 171 -12.91 -5.16 3.03
CA ASN A 171 -12.81 -4.47 4.32
C ASN A 171 -13.29 -3.02 4.21
N HIS A 172 -13.02 -2.31 3.12
CA HIS A 172 -13.66 -1.02 2.85
C HIS A 172 -15.18 -1.15 2.84
N ARG A 173 -15.71 -1.97 1.93
CA ARG A 173 -17.16 -2.03 1.66
C ARG A 173 -17.99 -2.51 2.85
N SER A 174 -17.47 -3.45 3.63
CA SER A 174 -18.24 -4.13 4.68
C SER A 174 -17.75 -3.83 6.10
N GLY A 175 -16.56 -3.25 6.25
CA GLY A 175 -15.89 -3.06 7.53
C GLY A 175 -15.11 -4.31 7.99
N PRO A 176 -14.02 -4.12 8.74
CA PRO A 176 -13.23 -5.22 9.29
C PRO A 176 -14.00 -6.06 10.30
N GLY A 177 -13.70 -7.37 10.32
CA GLY A 177 -14.29 -8.30 11.29
C GLY A 177 -15.66 -8.87 10.91
N THR A 178 -16.25 -8.43 9.79
CA THR A 178 -17.52 -8.99 9.30
C THR A 178 -17.36 -10.35 8.62
N TRP A 179 -18.47 -11.08 8.42
CA TRP A 179 -18.45 -12.35 7.66
C TRP A 179 -17.97 -12.18 6.20
N ALA A 180 -18.23 -11.02 5.59
CA ALA A 180 -17.69 -10.69 4.27
C ALA A 180 -16.17 -10.54 4.33
N SER A 181 -15.65 -9.79 5.31
CA SER A 181 -14.20 -9.68 5.58
C SER A 181 -13.55 -11.06 5.85
N MET A 182 -14.18 -11.91 6.66
CA MET A 182 -13.66 -13.26 6.94
C MET A 182 -13.66 -14.15 5.68
N SER A 183 -14.69 -14.05 4.83
CA SER A 183 -14.73 -14.73 3.54
C SER A 183 -13.62 -14.26 2.60
N ALA A 184 -13.31 -12.95 2.61
CA ALA A 184 -12.22 -12.39 1.81
C ALA A 184 -10.85 -12.96 2.21
N PHE A 185 -10.61 -13.11 3.51
CA PHE A 185 -9.39 -13.77 4.01
C PHE A 185 -9.32 -15.25 3.65
N ALA A 186 -10.45 -15.99 3.73
CA ALA A 186 -10.49 -17.39 3.31
C ALA A 186 -10.20 -17.58 1.81
N PHE A 187 -10.70 -16.66 0.98
CA PHE A 187 -10.39 -16.63 -0.44
C PHE A 187 -8.90 -16.35 -0.70
N ALA A 188 -8.31 -15.34 -0.06
CA ALA A 188 -6.88 -15.04 -0.18
C ALA A 188 -5.98 -16.22 0.25
N ASP A 189 -6.37 -16.96 1.30
CA ASP A 189 -5.69 -18.18 1.74
C ASP A 189 -5.72 -19.30 0.67
N THR A 190 -6.79 -19.35 -0.14
CA THR A 190 -6.91 -20.29 -1.25
C THR A 190 -5.98 -19.91 -2.39
N CYS A 191 -5.94 -18.62 -2.77
CA CYS A 191 -4.99 -18.09 -3.76
C CYS A 191 -3.52 -18.35 -3.36
N LEU A 192 -3.18 -18.10 -2.09
CA LEU A 192 -1.85 -18.40 -1.54
C LEU A 192 -1.51 -19.89 -1.68
N ARG A 193 -2.47 -20.78 -1.39
CA ARG A 193 -2.28 -22.21 -1.51
C ARG A 193 -2.07 -22.66 -2.96
N GLU A 194 -2.80 -22.09 -3.92
CA GLU A 194 -2.61 -22.40 -5.34
C GLU A 194 -1.20 -22.04 -5.83
N LEU A 195 -0.70 -20.86 -5.44
CA LEU A 195 0.67 -20.44 -5.76
C LEU A 195 1.71 -21.38 -5.11
N PHE A 196 1.46 -21.78 -3.86
CA PHE A 196 2.31 -22.73 -3.16
C PHE A 196 2.36 -24.10 -3.85
N ASP A 197 1.21 -24.65 -4.23
CA ASP A 197 1.13 -25.93 -4.91
C ASP A 197 1.80 -25.86 -6.30
N ALA A 198 1.75 -24.70 -6.98
CA ALA A 198 2.49 -24.46 -8.22
C ALA A 198 4.01 -24.49 -8.02
N VAL A 199 4.54 -23.86 -6.95
CA VAL A 199 5.96 -23.91 -6.60
C VAL A 199 6.41 -25.35 -6.32
N ARG A 200 5.59 -26.14 -5.62
CA ARG A 200 5.88 -27.56 -5.38
C ARG A 200 5.88 -28.36 -6.68
N ALA A 201 4.87 -28.19 -7.53
CA ALA A 201 4.76 -28.87 -8.81
C ALA A 201 5.91 -28.49 -9.77
N ALA A 202 6.47 -27.29 -9.65
CA ALA A 202 7.64 -26.84 -10.40
C ALA A 202 8.98 -27.43 -9.92
N GLY A 203 8.97 -28.24 -8.85
CA GLY A 203 10.16 -28.84 -8.25
C GLY A 203 10.99 -27.86 -7.42
N LEU A 204 10.37 -26.79 -6.90
CA LEU A 204 11.05 -25.71 -6.19
C LEU A 204 10.84 -25.75 -4.67
N ALA A 205 10.14 -26.76 -4.14
CA ALA A 205 9.75 -26.84 -2.73
C ALA A 205 10.93 -26.65 -1.75
N ASP A 206 12.08 -27.29 -2.02
CA ASP A 206 13.26 -27.23 -1.14
C ASP A 206 14.14 -25.99 -1.35
N LYS A 207 13.77 -25.13 -2.31
CA LYS A 207 14.53 -23.94 -2.75
C LYS A 207 13.76 -22.64 -2.62
N ALA A 208 12.45 -22.71 -2.44
CA ALA A 208 11.57 -21.55 -2.40
C ALA A 208 11.35 -21.06 -0.96
N THR A 209 11.18 -19.76 -0.82
CA THR A 209 10.74 -19.10 0.41
C THR A 209 9.48 -18.32 0.12
N PHE A 210 8.50 -18.43 1.01
CA PHE A 210 7.31 -17.60 1.03
C PHE A 210 7.45 -16.57 2.13
N VAL A 211 7.32 -15.29 1.78
CA VAL A 211 7.20 -14.18 2.73
C VAL A 211 5.81 -13.57 2.52
N ILE A 212 4.92 -13.82 3.47
CA ILE A 212 3.53 -13.34 3.46
C ILE A 212 3.44 -12.16 4.41
N THR A 213 2.97 -11.03 3.89
CA THR A 213 2.90 -9.77 4.62
C THR A 213 1.74 -8.92 4.12
N THR A 214 1.58 -7.72 4.68
CA THR A 214 0.56 -6.74 4.29
C THR A 214 1.12 -5.34 4.41
N ASP A 215 0.57 -4.43 3.62
CA ASP A 215 0.82 -3.01 3.61
C ASP A 215 0.18 -2.27 4.81
N HIS A 216 -1.04 -2.64 5.21
CA HIS A 216 -1.72 -2.03 6.36
C HIS A 216 -2.90 -2.84 6.93
N GLY A 217 -3.24 -2.56 8.19
CA GLY A 217 -4.50 -3.00 8.81
C GLY A 217 -5.71 -2.11 8.48
N PHE A 218 -6.79 -2.27 9.24
CA PHE A 218 -8.09 -1.62 8.98
C PHE A 218 -8.83 -1.25 10.27
N LYS A 219 -9.67 -0.22 10.19
CA LYS A 219 -10.61 0.20 11.24
C LYS A 219 -11.98 0.51 10.66
N SER A 220 -13.01 0.40 11.48
CA SER A 220 -14.34 0.92 11.15
C SER A 220 -14.47 2.37 11.60
N ALA A 221 -15.02 3.22 10.75
CA ALA A 221 -15.54 4.52 11.13
C ALA A 221 -17.05 4.42 11.44
N LYS A 222 -17.58 5.41 12.14
CA LYS A 222 -19.00 5.62 12.39
C LYS A 222 -19.46 7.00 11.91
N ARG A 223 -18.52 7.95 11.87
CA ARG A 223 -18.75 9.32 11.42
C ARG A 223 -17.66 9.74 10.45
N ILE A 224 -18.01 10.66 9.56
CA ILE A 224 -17.20 11.10 8.43
C ILE A 224 -16.92 12.59 8.55
N ILE A 225 -15.65 12.97 8.50
CA ILE A 225 -15.18 14.35 8.49
C ILE A 225 -14.94 14.78 7.03
N ARG A 226 -15.55 15.89 6.62
CA ARG A 226 -15.48 16.47 5.27
C ARG A 226 -14.73 17.80 5.33
N PRO A 227 -13.39 17.80 5.42
CA PRO A 227 -12.61 19.03 5.61
C PRO A 227 -12.82 20.04 4.47
N ASN A 228 -13.05 19.56 3.24
CA ASN A 228 -13.32 20.44 2.10
C ASN A 228 -14.68 21.16 2.21
N VAL A 229 -15.68 20.60 2.90
CA VAL A 229 -16.93 21.32 3.23
C VAL A 229 -16.66 22.44 4.23
N ALA A 230 -15.86 22.19 5.26
CA ALA A 230 -15.48 23.21 6.24
C ALA A 230 -14.67 24.35 5.59
N LEU A 231 -13.71 24.02 4.73
CA LEU A 231 -12.93 25.00 3.97
C LEU A 231 -13.82 25.84 3.04
N ARG A 232 -14.82 25.22 2.41
CA ARG A 232 -15.81 25.92 1.57
C ARG A 232 -16.65 26.89 2.39
N GLN A 233 -17.17 26.45 3.54
CA GLN A 233 -17.97 27.28 4.44
C GLN A 233 -17.18 28.48 5.00
N ALA A 234 -15.87 28.32 5.18
CA ALA A 234 -14.95 29.39 5.57
C ALA A 234 -14.53 30.31 4.39
N GLY A 235 -15.02 30.07 3.17
CA GLY A 235 -14.67 30.85 1.98
C GLY A 235 -13.27 30.58 1.41
N LEU A 236 -12.59 29.53 1.87
CA LEU A 236 -11.24 29.13 1.45
C LEU A 236 -11.23 28.16 0.27
N LEU A 237 -12.40 27.63 -0.12
CA LEU A 237 -12.56 26.67 -1.19
C LEU A 237 -13.85 26.98 -1.96
N ARG A 238 -13.78 26.92 -3.29
CA ARG A 238 -14.92 27.16 -4.19
C ARG A 238 -15.13 25.92 -5.05
N VAL A 239 -16.39 25.55 -5.28
CA VAL A 239 -16.76 24.32 -5.99
C VAL A 239 -17.53 24.64 -7.28
N GLN A 240 -17.43 23.74 -8.25
CA GLN A 240 -18.28 23.70 -9.44
C GLN A 240 -18.95 22.33 -9.50
N GLY A 241 -20.21 22.24 -9.08
CA GLY A 241 -20.85 20.94 -8.87
C GLY A 241 -20.09 20.12 -7.81
N PRO A 242 -19.71 18.86 -8.09
CA PRO A 242 -19.01 18.01 -7.13
C PRO A 242 -17.50 18.26 -7.06
N THR A 243 -16.93 19.14 -7.90
CA THR A 243 -15.48 19.34 -8.00
C THR A 243 -15.04 20.63 -7.32
N VAL A 244 -13.79 20.66 -6.84
CA VAL A 244 -13.13 21.88 -6.39
C VAL A 244 -12.71 22.68 -7.63
N ALA A 245 -13.20 23.91 -7.75
CA ALA A 245 -12.89 24.79 -8.89
C ALA A 245 -11.65 25.64 -8.61
N THR A 246 -11.61 26.28 -7.44
CA THR A 246 -10.45 27.06 -6.96
C THR A 246 -10.37 26.96 -5.45
N CYS A 247 -9.17 27.14 -4.88
CA CYS A 247 -8.98 26.99 -3.44
C CYS A 247 -7.78 27.79 -2.91
N ASP A 248 -8.00 28.54 -1.83
CA ASP A 248 -6.92 29.07 -1.00
C ASP A 248 -6.30 27.96 -0.13
N ALA A 249 -7.10 26.97 0.24
CA ALA A 249 -6.64 25.72 0.87
C ALA A 249 -7.52 24.53 0.46
N VAL A 250 -6.93 23.34 0.40
CA VAL A 250 -7.61 22.08 0.04
C VAL A 250 -7.09 20.91 0.85
N ALA A 251 -7.96 19.98 1.20
CA ALA A 251 -7.63 18.75 1.90
C ALA A 251 -7.66 17.55 0.94
N ASN A 252 -6.58 16.78 0.91
CA ASN A 252 -6.56 15.44 0.33
C ASN A 252 -6.65 14.38 1.43
N THR A 253 -7.69 13.54 1.39
CA THR A 253 -8.00 12.61 2.47
C THR A 253 -7.44 11.22 2.22
N LEU A 254 -7.02 10.54 3.28
CA LEU A 254 -6.36 9.24 3.27
C LEU A 254 -7.16 8.18 4.06
N GLY A 255 -8.41 8.45 4.44
CA GLY A 255 -9.15 7.64 5.40
C GLY A 255 -8.95 8.20 6.81
N GLY A 256 -8.17 7.54 7.66
CA GLY A 256 -7.92 7.98 9.04
C GLY A 256 -7.10 9.27 9.23
N SER A 257 -6.58 9.83 8.13
CA SER A 257 -5.84 11.09 8.13
C SER A 257 -6.15 11.91 6.88
N ALA A 258 -5.75 13.18 6.88
CA ALA A 258 -5.80 14.04 5.71
C ALA A 258 -4.60 14.99 5.65
N MET A 259 -4.22 15.32 4.42
CA MET A 259 -3.13 16.21 4.07
C MET A 259 -3.71 17.53 3.57
N ILE A 260 -3.38 18.63 4.25
CA ILE A 260 -3.92 19.96 3.98
C ILE A 260 -2.88 20.79 3.24
N TYR A 261 -3.29 21.38 2.14
CA TYR A 261 -2.43 22.16 1.27
C TYR A 261 -2.89 23.60 1.17
N VAL A 262 -1.93 24.50 1.12
CA VAL A 262 -2.09 25.86 0.65
C VAL A 262 -1.40 25.94 -0.73
N PRO A 263 -2.14 25.93 -1.85
CA PRO A 263 -1.53 25.91 -3.19
C PRO A 263 -0.62 27.12 -3.45
N ASP A 264 -1.06 28.31 -3.00
CA ASP A 264 -0.27 29.53 -3.07
C ASP A 264 0.63 29.67 -1.82
N LYS A 265 1.91 29.30 -1.97
CA LYS A 265 2.90 29.37 -0.88
C LYS A 265 3.04 30.78 -0.27
N ALA A 266 2.71 31.85 -1.00
CA ALA A 266 2.74 33.21 -0.46
C ALA A 266 1.67 33.44 0.62
N LYS A 267 0.58 32.67 0.60
CA LYS A 267 -0.50 32.75 1.59
C LYS A 267 -0.28 31.84 2.80
N LEU A 268 0.72 30.96 2.77
CA LEU A 268 0.92 29.91 3.76
C LEU A 268 1.01 30.48 5.19
N ALA A 269 1.90 31.44 5.44
CA ALA A 269 2.09 32.03 6.77
C ALA A 269 0.80 32.67 7.33
N THR A 270 -0.01 33.28 6.45
CA THR A 270 -1.26 33.95 6.82
C THR A 270 -2.42 32.97 7.04
N LEU A 271 -2.46 31.88 6.28
CA LEU A 271 -3.55 30.90 6.34
C LEU A 271 -3.33 29.82 7.40
N THR A 272 -2.09 29.43 7.70
CA THR A 272 -1.81 28.35 8.67
C THR A 272 -2.51 28.54 10.02
N PRO A 273 -2.47 29.71 10.68
CA PRO A 273 -3.18 29.90 11.95
C PRO A 273 -4.70 29.74 11.82
N LYS A 274 -5.30 30.23 10.72
CA LYS A 274 -6.73 30.11 10.44
C LYS A 274 -7.14 28.67 10.17
N LEU A 275 -6.32 27.93 9.42
CA LEU A 275 -6.54 26.51 9.13
C LEU A 275 -6.47 25.66 10.41
N LYS A 276 -5.49 25.92 11.28
CA LYS A 276 -5.37 25.23 12.56
C LYS A 276 -6.59 25.47 13.46
N ASP A 277 -7.05 26.72 13.56
CA ASP A 277 -8.25 27.06 14.33
C ASP A 277 -9.52 26.40 13.76
N LEU A 278 -9.74 26.51 12.44
CA LEU A 278 -10.90 25.92 11.76
C LEU A 278 -10.93 24.40 11.89
N LEU A 279 -9.82 23.73 11.53
CA LEU A 279 -9.75 22.26 11.52
C LEU A 279 -9.70 21.68 12.93
N GLY A 280 -9.07 22.38 13.89
CA GLY A 280 -9.01 21.94 15.28
C GLY A 280 -10.36 21.97 16.00
N LYS A 281 -11.32 22.75 15.49
CA LYS A 281 -12.71 22.80 15.99
C LYS A 281 -13.62 21.75 15.36
N LEU A 282 -13.19 21.06 14.29
CA LEU A 282 -14.00 20.02 13.69
C LEU A 282 -14.10 18.82 14.63
N GLU A 283 -15.34 18.38 14.85
CA GLU A 283 -15.58 17.14 15.58
C GLU A 283 -14.85 15.97 14.90
N GLY A 284 -14.21 15.13 15.71
CA GLY A 284 -13.48 13.96 15.23
C GLY A 284 -12.04 14.23 14.80
N VAL A 285 -11.58 15.47 14.65
CA VAL A 285 -10.15 15.76 14.48
C VAL A 285 -9.46 15.55 15.82
N GLU A 286 -8.47 14.66 15.86
CA GLU A 286 -7.70 14.34 17.06
C GLU A 286 -6.50 15.28 17.21
N ARG A 287 -5.74 15.43 16.12
CA ARG A 287 -4.51 16.22 16.13
C ARG A 287 -4.19 16.79 14.75
N ILE A 288 -3.52 17.93 14.78
CA ILE A 288 -2.90 18.59 13.63
C ILE A 288 -1.40 18.57 13.86
N TYR A 289 -0.65 18.04 12.89
CA TYR A 289 0.80 18.04 12.85
C TYR A 289 1.32 19.11 11.91
N GLU A 290 2.40 19.78 12.33
CA GLU A 290 3.13 20.75 11.54
C GLU A 290 4.44 20.15 10.99
N PRO A 291 5.07 20.77 9.96
CA PRO A 291 6.25 20.21 9.32
C PRO A 291 7.41 19.84 10.26
N ALA A 292 7.57 20.55 11.38
CA ALA A 292 8.60 20.26 12.37
C ALA A 292 8.42 18.89 13.06
N GLU A 293 7.20 18.33 13.05
CA GLU A 293 6.84 17.06 13.70
C GLU A 293 6.83 15.88 12.71
N TYR A 294 6.92 16.12 11.40
CA TYR A 294 6.78 15.06 10.39
C TYR A 294 7.87 13.98 10.48
N ALA A 295 9.08 14.36 10.88
CA ALA A 295 10.18 13.42 11.06
C ALA A 295 9.85 12.33 12.10
N SER A 296 9.13 12.65 13.19
CA SER A 296 8.73 11.64 14.19
C SER A 296 7.66 10.69 13.67
N LEU A 297 7.02 11.01 12.55
CA LEU A 297 6.05 10.16 11.87
C LEU A 297 6.67 9.35 10.72
N GLY A 298 7.96 9.53 10.41
CA GLY A 298 8.58 8.93 9.22
C GLY A 298 8.13 9.58 7.91
N LEU A 299 7.66 10.83 7.97
CA LEU A 299 7.20 11.62 6.83
C LEU A 299 8.25 12.69 6.45
N PRO A 300 8.41 13.03 5.17
CA PRO A 300 9.28 14.12 4.75
C PRO A 300 8.63 15.47 5.12
N THR A 301 9.41 16.55 5.14
CA THR A 301 8.88 17.92 5.16
C THR A 301 8.51 18.39 3.74
N PRO A 302 7.68 19.44 3.59
CA PRO A 302 7.41 20.07 2.28
C PRO A 302 8.67 20.57 1.56
N ALA A 303 9.75 20.85 2.29
CA ALA A 303 11.05 21.22 1.70
C ALA A 303 11.83 20.01 1.14
N GLN A 304 11.58 18.80 1.66
CA GLN A 304 12.22 17.55 1.22
C GLN A 304 11.41 16.83 0.14
N ASN A 305 10.10 17.05 0.09
CA ASN A 305 9.21 16.46 -0.89
C ASN A 305 8.05 17.41 -1.18
N ASP A 306 7.98 17.93 -2.40
CA ASP A 306 6.91 18.86 -2.83
C ASP A 306 5.50 18.25 -2.79
N GLN A 307 5.40 16.91 -2.73
CA GLN A 307 4.14 16.19 -2.52
C GLN A 307 3.64 16.31 -1.07
N MET A 308 4.49 16.69 -0.12
CA MET A 308 4.10 16.76 1.29
C MET A 308 3.25 18.00 1.56
N ALA A 309 2.26 17.79 2.43
CA ALA A 309 1.30 18.78 2.83
C ALA A 309 1.82 19.79 3.85
N ASP A 310 1.17 20.94 3.86
CA ASP A 310 1.49 22.06 4.75
C ASP A 310 1.01 21.79 6.19
N LEU A 311 -0.07 21.03 6.36
CA LEU A 311 -0.50 20.43 7.63
C LEU A 311 -0.93 18.97 7.41
N PHE A 312 -0.77 18.14 8.44
CA PHE A 312 -1.25 16.75 8.44
C PHE A 312 -2.20 16.54 9.62
N ILE A 313 -3.44 16.15 9.33
CA ILE A 313 -4.48 15.98 10.36
C ILE A 313 -4.87 14.52 10.51
N VAL A 314 -5.16 14.10 11.73
CA VAL A 314 -5.51 12.72 12.06
C VAL A 314 -6.85 12.65 12.80
N ALA A 315 -7.61 11.59 12.53
CA ALA A 315 -8.95 11.40 13.08
C ALA A 315 -8.92 10.63 14.39
N LYS A 316 -9.84 10.96 15.30
CA LYS A 316 -10.16 10.19 16.50
C LYS A 316 -10.69 8.79 16.13
N ASP A 317 -10.63 7.85 17.07
CA ASP A 317 -11.27 6.55 16.89
C ASP A 317 -12.77 6.69 16.56
N GLY A 318 -13.24 5.90 15.58
CA GLY A 318 -14.60 5.98 15.06
C GLY A 318 -14.85 7.07 14.01
N TYR A 319 -13.82 7.84 13.61
CA TYR A 319 -13.92 8.85 12.55
C TYR A 319 -13.00 8.54 11.37
N ALA A 320 -13.42 8.91 10.17
CA ALA A 320 -12.58 8.95 8.99
C ALA A 320 -12.83 10.22 8.16
N PHE A 321 -11.88 10.60 7.32
CA PHE A 321 -11.99 11.74 6.42
C PHE A 321 -12.44 11.30 5.03
N THR A 322 -13.24 12.12 4.35
CA THR A 322 -13.55 11.99 2.92
C THR A 322 -13.30 13.29 2.16
N HIS A 323 -12.97 13.16 0.88
CA HIS A 323 -12.58 14.29 0.03
C HIS A 323 -13.78 15.15 -0.42
N GLN A 324 -15.02 14.72 -0.15
CA GLN A 324 -16.23 15.37 -0.67
C GLN A 324 -16.27 16.86 -0.31
N PRO A 325 -16.35 17.78 -1.30
CA PRO A 325 -16.36 19.22 -1.04
C PRO A 325 -17.78 19.81 -0.96
N THR A 326 -18.81 18.97 -1.13
CA THR A 326 -20.24 19.34 -1.14
C THR A 326 -21.01 18.74 0.04
N GLY A 327 -22.21 19.26 0.30
CA GLY A 327 -23.04 18.95 1.47
C GLY A 327 -23.03 20.07 2.51
N ASP A 328 -23.95 20.02 3.47
CA ASP A 328 -24.19 21.14 4.40
C ASP A 328 -23.41 21.03 5.71
N GLU A 329 -22.94 19.83 6.06
CA GLU A 329 -22.29 19.57 7.35
C GLU A 329 -20.83 19.17 7.16
N ALA A 330 -19.91 19.71 7.96
CA ALA A 330 -18.51 19.30 7.91
C ALA A 330 -18.27 17.91 8.54
N VAL A 331 -19.21 17.40 9.33
CA VAL A 331 -19.14 16.07 9.96
C VAL A 331 -20.52 15.42 9.88
N THR A 332 -20.59 14.19 9.39
CA THR A 332 -21.85 13.44 9.25
C THR A 332 -21.74 12.05 9.84
N ASP A 333 -22.87 11.41 10.05
CA ASP A 333 -22.89 9.96 10.23
C ASP A 333 -22.52 9.25 8.91
N LEU A 334 -22.22 7.95 9.00
CA LEU A 334 -22.03 7.11 7.83
C LEU A 334 -23.30 7.11 6.97
N THR A 335 -23.13 7.34 5.68
CA THR A 335 -24.18 7.17 4.67
C THR A 335 -23.91 5.92 3.84
N PRO A 336 -24.91 5.34 3.14
CA PRO A 336 -24.70 4.18 2.28
C PRO A 336 -23.65 4.38 1.18
N GLU A 337 -23.36 5.64 0.82
CA GLU A 337 -22.39 6.03 -0.19
C GLU A 337 -20.94 6.09 0.33
N VAL A 338 -20.74 6.04 1.66
CA VAL A 338 -19.42 6.05 2.28
C VAL A 338 -19.12 4.69 2.90
N TYR A 339 -17.97 4.14 2.55
CA TYR A 339 -17.52 2.87 3.09
C TYR A 339 -17.29 2.93 4.60
N PRO A 340 -17.73 1.92 5.38
CA PRO A 340 -17.53 1.90 6.82
C PRO A 340 -16.09 1.56 7.22
N GLY A 341 -15.35 0.81 6.39
CA GLY A 341 -13.96 0.44 6.67
C GLY A 341 -12.96 1.41 6.07
N HIS A 342 -11.94 1.77 6.83
CA HIS A 342 -10.85 2.64 6.41
C HIS A 342 -9.50 2.17 6.96
N HIS A 343 -8.44 2.48 6.22
CA HIS A 343 -7.07 2.51 6.69
C HIS A 343 -6.59 3.99 6.74
N GLY A 344 -5.29 4.25 6.73
CA GLY A 344 -4.74 5.62 6.67
C GLY A 344 -4.71 6.39 8.00
N TYR A 345 -4.97 5.72 9.11
CA TYR A 345 -4.68 6.24 10.45
C TYR A 345 -3.17 6.21 10.72
N LEU A 346 -2.75 6.74 11.87
CA LEU A 346 -1.35 6.67 12.28
C LEU A 346 -0.90 5.21 12.45
N ALA A 347 0.31 4.92 12.00
CA ALA A 347 0.96 3.61 12.15
C ALA A 347 1.20 3.19 13.61
N SER A 348 1.09 4.12 14.56
CA SER A 348 1.10 3.84 16.00
C SER A 348 -0.19 3.19 16.51
N ASP A 349 -1.27 3.21 15.72
CA ASP A 349 -2.50 2.51 16.06
C ASP A 349 -2.34 1.01 15.78
N ALA A 350 -2.48 0.19 16.83
CA ALA A 350 -2.27 -1.25 16.75
C ALA A 350 -3.21 -1.97 15.76
N LYS A 351 -4.36 -1.40 15.41
CA LYS A 351 -5.27 -1.97 14.39
C LYS A 351 -4.73 -1.83 12.97
N LEU A 352 -3.69 -1.01 12.77
CA LEU A 352 -3.03 -0.79 11.49
C LEU A 352 -1.77 -1.65 11.33
N ASN A 353 -1.35 -2.34 12.40
CA ASN A 353 -0.23 -3.28 12.33
C ASN A 353 -0.49 -4.35 11.27
N GLY A 354 0.55 -4.65 10.51
CA GLY A 354 0.55 -5.72 9.52
C GLY A 354 0.89 -7.08 10.12
N MET A 355 0.69 -8.11 9.30
CA MET A 355 1.16 -9.47 9.55
C MET A 355 2.52 -9.71 8.88
N PHE A 356 3.30 -10.65 9.40
CA PHE A 356 4.49 -11.18 8.74
C PHE A 356 4.66 -12.67 9.05
N VAL A 357 4.73 -13.47 8.00
CA VAL A 357 5.01 -14.91 8.05
C VAL A 357 6.07 -15.23 7.00
N ALA A 358 7.14 -15.90 7.39
CA ALA A 358 8.11 -16.48 6.45
C ALA A 358 8.12 -18.01 6.58
N TRP A 359 8.21 -18.73 5.47
CA TRP A 359 8.27 -20.20 5.47
C TRP A 359 9.07 -20.70 4.27
N GLY A 360 9.83 -21.78 4.44
CA GLY A 360 10.54 -22.46 3.34
C GLY A 360 12.05 -22.44 3.49
N HIS A 361 12.76 -22.46 2.36
CA HIS A 361 14.22 -22.53 2.30
C HIS A 361 14.87 -21.36 3.06
N GLY A 362 15.92 -21.63 3.84
CA GLY A 362 16.63 -20.58 4.58
C GLY A 362 15.84 -19.94 5.73
N VAL A 363 14.60 -20.37 6.02
CA VAL A 363 13.80 -19.87 7.15
C VAL A 363 13.91 -20.80 8.36
N LYS A 364 14.09 -20.22 9.54
CA LYS A 364 14.12 -20.94 10.81
C LYS A 364 12.70 -21.38 11.20
N ARG A 365 12.52 -22.70 11.38
CA ARG A 365 11.22 -23.29 11.75
C ARG A 365 10.81 -22.90 13.17
N GLY A 366 9.53 -22.56 13.34
CA GLY A 366 8.92 -22.20 14.62
C GLY A 366 9.42 -20.88 15.24
N ALA A 367 10.12 -20.03 14.48
CA ALA A 367 10.70 -18.81 15.03
C ALA A 367 9.62 -17.77 15.38
N GLN A 368 9.69 -17.23 16.59
CA GLN A 368 8.83 -16.15 17.06
C GLN A 368 9.64 -14.85 17.04
N LEU A 369 9.26 -13.91 16.17
CA LEU A 369 10.07 -12.71 15.88
C LEU A 369 9.77 -11.54 16.81
N GLY A 370 8.72 -11.65 17.65
CA GLY A 370 8.23 -10.53 18.45
C GLY A 370 7.66 -9.43 17.55
N ASP A 371 7.93 -8.18 17.90
CA ASP A 371 7.47 -7.02 17.13
C ASP A 371 8.57 -6.61 16.12
N ILE A 372 8.18 -6.46 14.85
CA ILE A 372 9.07 -6.06 13.75
C ILE A 372 8.52 -4.80 13.05
N ARG A 373 9.26 -4.26 12.09
CA ARG A 373 8.80 -3.14 11.26
C ARG A 373 8.77 -3.57 9.79
N ASN A 374 7.85 -3.01 9.00
CA ASN A 374 7.76 -3.33 7.58
C ASN A 374 9.01 -2.95 6.78
N VAL A 375 9.79 -1.96 7.25
CA VAL A 375 11.12 -1.64 6.69
C VAL A 375 12.11 -2.80 6.81
N ASP A 376 11.92 -3.74 7.74
CA ASP A 376 12.80 -4.89 7.93
C ASP A 376 12.57 -5.98 6.84
N VAL A 377 11.50 -5.89 6.05
CA VAL A 377 11.13 -6.91 5.05
C VAL A 377 12.10 -6.94 3.87
N ALA A 378 12.32 -5.82 3.18
CA ALA A 378 13.18 -5.77 2.00
C ALA A 378 14.62 -6.28 2.26
N PRO A 379 15.35 -5.83 3.31
CA PRO A 379 16.69 -6.36 3.59
C PRO A 379 16.66 -7.85 3.97
N THR A 380 15.59 -8.34 4.60
CA THR A 380 15.43 -9.78 4.90
C THR A 380 15.23 -10.61 3.63
N VAL A 381 14.38 -10.14 2.70
CA VAL A 381 14.21 -10.76 1.38
C VAL A 381 15.52 -10.76 0.60
N ALA A 382 16.27 -9.64 0.62
CA ALA A 382 17.58 -9.56 -0.02
C ALA A 382 18.54 -10.61 0.56
N ALA A 383 18.61 -10.75 1.90
CA ALA A 383 19.46 -11.74 2.55
C ALA A 383 19.09 -13.19 2.16
N LEU A 384 17.79 -13.51 2.05
CA LEU A 384 17.31 -14.82 1.58
C LEU A 384 17.71 -15.11 0.12
N LEU A 385 17.85 -14.06 -0.70
CA LEU A 385 18.36 -14.16 -2.08
C LEU A 385 19.89 -14.18 -2.16
N GLY A 386 20.61 -14.12 -1.03
CA GLY A 386 22.07 -14.02 -0.99
C GLY A 386 22.58 -12.62 -1.39
N LEU A 387 21.75 -11.60 -1.29
CA LEU A 387 22.03 -10.22 -1.66
C LEU A 387 22.08 -9.32 -0.42
N LYS A 388 22.62 -8.11 -0.60
CA LYS A 388 22.63 -7.06 0.40
C LYS A 388 21.97 -5.80 -0.17
N MET A 389 21.08 -5.19 0.61
CA MET A 389 20.60 -3.84 0.34
C MET A 389 21.40 -2.83 1.16
N GLU A 390 21.86 -1.78 0.50
CA GLU A 390 22.57 -0.68 1.14
C GLU A 390 21.60 0.46 1.47
N ASN A 391 21.98 1.28 2.46
CA ASN A 391 21.24 2.48 2.84
C ASN A 391 19.76 2.21 3.19
N VAL A 392 19.45 1.11 3.86
CA VAL A 392 18.10 0.79 4.38
C VAL A 392 17.93 1.30 5.81
N GLU A 393 16.69 1.51 6.26
CA GLU A 393 16.35 1.82 7.68
C GLU A 393 15.96 0.55 8.45
N GLY A 394 15.53 -0.48 7.72
CA GLY A 394 15.26 -1.79 8.26
C GLY A 394 16.54 -2.57 8.57
N ARG A 395 16.38 -3.59 9.42
CA ARG A 395 17.40 -4.60 9.68
C ARG A 395 17.03 -5.91 9.01
N VAL A 396 18.02 -6.76 8.76
CA VAL A 396 17.76 -8.16 8.43
C VAL A 396 17.19 -8.84 9.68
N LEU A 397 16.07 -9.53 9.53
CA LEU A 397 15.46 -10.35 10.59
C LEU A 397 16.24 -11.67 10.71
N THR A 398 17.48 -11.59 11.20
CA THR A 398 18.40 -12.74 11.33
C THR A 398 17.82 -13.88 12.17
N GLU A 399 16.95 -13.55 13.13
CA GLU A 399 16.21 -14.49 13.96
C GLU A 399 15.18 -15.34 13.16
N ALA A 400 14.76 -14.87 11.99
CA ALA A 400 13.91 -15.60 11.05
C ALA A 400 14.71 -16.54 10.14
N LEU A 401 16.03 -16.38 10.05
CA LEU A 401 16.88 -17.11 9.13
C LEU A 401 17.44 -18.37 9.78
N ALA A 402 17.45 -19.48 9.03
CA ALA A 402 18.18 -20.68 9.43
C ALA A 402 19.69 -20.37 9.44
N GLN A 403 20.42 -20.92 10.40
CA GLN A 403 21.88 -20.79 10.37
C GLN A 403 22.43 -21.46 9.11
N PRO A 404 23.50 -20.92 8.49
CA PRO A 404 24.19 -21.63 7.44
C PRO A 404 24.57 -23.00 7.98
N SER A 405 24.13 -24.07 7.32
CA SER A 405 24.66 -25.40 7.64
C SER A 405 26.18 -25.31 7.53
N ALA A 406 26.89 -25.62 8.61
CA ALA A 406 28.33 -25.84 8.55
C ALA A 406 28.55 -26.89 7.46
N ARG A 407 29.13 -26.45 6.34
CA ARG A 407 29.41 -27.32 5.19
C ARG A 407 30.55 -28.26 5.51
#